data_AF-A0A521RA39-F1
#
_entry.id   AF-A0A521RA39-F1
#
_cell.length_a   1.000
_cell.length_b   1.000
_cell.length_c   1.000
_cell.angle_alpha   90.00
_cell.angle_beta   90.00
_cell.angle_gamma   90.00
#
_symmetry.space_group_name_H-M   'P 1'
#
loop_
_entity.id
_entity.type
_entity.pdbx_description
1 polymer ?
#
loop_
_entity_poly.entity_id
_entity_poly.type
_entity_poly.pdbx_seq_one_letter_code
_entity_poly.pdbx_strand_id
1 'polypeptide(L)'
;MKATRTSLQAAMVLLPVLLSGCEAASSMAGAGLSDPKLMKSINDAYEARDNCLAANVHLADAFSTSAQSLAANVAASCQTQTDVLNALSNPHGDPRITSAIQKDSSFRAMGYVLKARGQG
;
A
#
# COMPACT_ATOMS: atom_id res chain seq x y z
N MET A 1 45.40 42.27 55.41
CA MET A 1 46.40 41.19 55.29
C MET A 1 45.67 39.88 55.05
N LYS A 2 46.23 39.03 54.18
CA LYS A 2 45.61 37.87 53.51
C LYS A 2 44.96 36.86 54.47
N ALA A 3 43.79 36.36 54.06
CA ALA A 3 43.32 35.03 54.40
C ALA A 3 42.94 34.31 53.09
N THR A 4 43.81 33.39 52.69
CA THR A 4 43.62 32.44 51.59
C THR A 4 42.57 31.42 52.00
N ARG A 5 41.52 31.23 51.18
CA ARG A 5 40.57 30.11 51.31
C ARG A 5 40.56 29.34 50.00
N THR A 6 41.03 28.11 50.08
CA THR A 6 40.99 27.08 49.04
C THR A 6 39.60 26.47 48.88
N SER A 7 39.33 26.07 47.64
CA SER A 7 38.43 24.98 47.23
C SER A 7 36.93 25.24 47.25
N LEU A 8 36.33 25.29 46.05
CA LEU A 8 35.02 24.74 45.67
C LEU A 8 34.72 25.10 44.19
N GLN A 9 35.66 24.82 43.28
CA GLN A 9 35.40 24.86 41.83
C GLN A 9 35.23 23.43 41.33
N ALA A 10 34.16 22.75 41.75
CA ALA A 10 33.81 21.44 41.24
C ALA A 10 32.33 21.13 41.50
N ALA A 11 31.40 22.00 41.10
CA ALA A 11 29.98 21.70 41.31
C ALA A 11 28.99 22.48 40.41
N MET A 12 29.36 22.89 39.19
CA MET A 12 28.41 23.60 38.31
C MET A 12 28.58 23.27 36.83
N VAL A 13 28.55 21.99 36.46
CA VAL A 13 28.26 21.59 35.08
C VAL A 13 27.47 20.28 35.11
N LEU A 14 26.20 20.29 35.54
CA LEU A 14 25.35 19.08 35.50
C LEU A 14 23.85 19.34 35.31
N LEU A 15 23.43 20.55 34.89
CA LEU A 15 22.02 20.92 34.78
C LEU A 15 21.64 21.54 33.41
N PRO A 16 21.75 20.79 32.29
CA PRO A 16 20.65 20.86 31.32
C PRO A 16 20.32 19.55 30.56
N VAL A 17 20.57 18.36 31.12
CA VAL A 17 20.32 17.08 30.40
C VAL A 17 18.96 16.42 30.77
N LEU A 18 17.98 17.18 31.27
CA LEU A 18 16.72 16.59 31.77
C LEU A 18 15.44 17.05 31.03
N LEU A 19 15.53 17.61 29.82
CA LEU A 19 14.33 18.05 29.07
C LEU A 19 14.19 17.53 27.62
N SER A 20 14.97 16.55 27.17
CA SER A 20 14.90 16.09 25.76
C SER A 20 14.57 14.60 25.59
N GLY A 21 13.64 14.06 26.38
CA GLY A 21 13.42 12.62 26.43
C GLY A 21 12.00 12.18 26.71
N CYS A 22 11.00 12.71 26.01
CA CYS A 22 9.67 12.09 25.98
C CYS A 22 8.85 12.43 24.72
N GLU A 23 9.46 12.49 23.54
CA GLU A 23 8.71 12.65 22.27
C GLU A 23 9.21 11.66 21.19
N ALA A 24 9.88 10.57 21.59
CA ALA A 24 10.40 9.56 20.66
C ALA A 24 9.39 8.42 20.39
N ALA A 25 8.27 8.36 21.11
CA ALA A 25 7.25 7.33 20.87
C ALA A 25 6.28 7.71 19.73
N SER A 26 6.06 9.01 19.50
CA SER A 26 5.10 9.50 18.51
C SER A 26 5.68 9.59 17.09
N SER A 27 7.01 9.69 16.95
CA SER A 27 7.68 9.79 15.65
C SER A 27 7.91 8.42 14.98
N MET A 28 7.80 7.32 15.72
CA MET A 28 7.92 5.96 15.16
C MET A 28 6.60 5.41 14.62
N ALA A 29 5.45 5.97 15.05
CA ALA A 29 4.15 5.69 14.45
C ALA A 29 3.96 6.43 13.10
N GLY A 30 4.75 7.49 12.85
CA GLY A 30 4.74 8.29 11.63
C GLY A 30 5.95 8.09 10.70
N ALA A 31 6.94 7.29 11.10
CA ALA A 31 7.99 6.84 10.19
C ALA A 31 7.39 5.76 9.30
N GLY A 32 7.01 6.12 8.07
CA GLY A 32 6.35 5.29 7.05
C GLY A 32 7.08 3.99 6.66
N LEU A 33 7.36 3.13 7.63
CA LEU A 33 7.78 1.76 7.49
C LEU A 33 6.51 0.95 7.26
N SER A 34 6.14 0.77 5.99
CA SER A 34 5.07 -0.14 5.62
C SER A 34 5.33 -1.52 6.24
N ASP A 35 4.36 -2.08 6.96
CA ASP A 35 4.46 -3.44 7.52
C ASP A 35 4.81 -4.43 6.39
N PRO A 36 6.00 -5.08 6.42
CA PRO A 36 6.44 -5.95 5.34
C PRO A 36 5.48 -7.11 5.06
N LYS A 37 4.80 -7.63 6.09
CA LYS A 37 3.82 -8.72 5.93
C LYS A 37 2.56 -8.23 5.26
N LEU A 38 2.09 -7.04 5.64
CA LEU A 38 0.95 -6.39 4.97
C LEU A 38 1.27 -6.12 3.50
N MET A 39 2.45 -5.54 3.21
CA MET A 39 2.89 -5.29 1.84
C MET A 39 2.96 -6.57 1.02
N LYS A 40 3.50 -7.66 1.58
CA LYS A 40 3.47 -8.95 0.91
C LYS A 40 2.04 -9.41 0.61
N SER A 41 1.14 -9.30 1.59
CA SER A 41 -0.26 -9.72 1.42
C SER A 41 -0.99 -8.90 0.35
N ILE A 42 -0.72 -7.59 0.28
CA ILE A 42 -1.25 -6.72 -0.78
C ILE A 42 -0.70 -7.14 -2.15
N ASN A 43 0.59 -7.42 -2.26
CA ASN A 43 1.20 -7.90 -3.52
C ASN A 43 0.61 -9.24 -3.95
N ASP A 44 0.46 -10.19 -3.02
CA ASP A 44 -0.17 -11.49 -3.30
C ASP A 44 -1.62 -11.30 -3.78
N ALA A 45 -2.35 -10.32 -3.23
CA ALA A 45 -3.72 -10.01 -3.66
C ALA A 45 -3.78 -9.39 -5.07
N TYR A 46 -2.83 -8.51 -5.41
CA TYR A 46 -2.67 -8.02 -6.78
C TYR A 46 -2.41 -9.17 -7.77
N GLU A 47 -1.48 -10.07 -7.43
CA GLU A 47 -1.17 -11.24 -8.25
C GLU A 47 -2.39 -12.16 -8.41
N ALA A 48 -3.11 -12.44 -7.32
CA ALA A 48 -4.31 -13.27 -7.35
C ALA A 48 -5.41 -12.69 -8.27
N ARG A 49 -5.62 -11.37 -8.22
CA ARG A 49 -6.55 -10.69 -9.12
C ARG A 49 -6.10 -10.83 -10.57
N ASP A 50 -4.84 -10.52 -10.84
CA ASP A 50 -4.29 -10.53 -12.20
C ASP A 50 -4.30 -11.94 -12.82
N ASN A 51 -4.03 -12.97 -12.02
CA ASN A 51 -4.18 -14.37 -12.41
C ASN A 51 -5.64 -14.72 -12.74
N CYS A 52 -6.61 -14.25 -11.94
CA CYS A 52 -8.02 -14.42 -12.25
C CYS A 52 -8.40 -13.75 -13.58
N LEU A 53 -7.96 -12.50 -13.80
CA LEU A 53 -8.25 -11.74 -15.01
C LEU A 53 -7.72 -12.47 -16.24
N ALA A 54 -6.46 -12.94 -16.20
CA ALA A 54 -5.87 -13.71 -17.28
C ALA A 54 -6.60 -15.03 -17.55
N ALA A 55 -7.03 -15.74 -16.50
CA ALA A 55 -7.72 -17.02 -16.62
C ALA A 55 -9.14 -16.92 -17.21
N ASN A 56 -9.82 -15.79 -17.01
CA ASN A 56 -11.18 -15.56 -17.50
C ASN A 56 -11.22 -14.97 -18.93
N VAL A 57 -10.07 -14.72 -19.56
CA VAL A 57 -10.02 -14.33 -20.98
C VAL A 57 -9.92 -15.59 -21.85
N HIS A 58 -11.02 -15.95 -22.50
CA HIS A 58 -11.04 -17.05 -23.47
C HIS A 58 -10.84 -16.53 -24.90
N LEU A 59 -9.94 -17.17 -25.66
CA LEU A 59 -9.61 -16.77 -27.04
C LEU A 59 -10.83 -16.83 -27.97
N ALA A 60 -11.75 -17.77 -27.75
CA ALA A 60 -12.98 -17.88 -28.54
C ALA A 60 -13.87 -16.63 -28.37
N ASP A 61 -13.89 -16.04 -27.18
CA ASP A 61 -14.68 -14.84 -26.86
C ASP A 61 -13.96 -13.56 -27.28
N ALA A 62 -12.62 -13.60 -27.35
CA ALA A 62 -11.79 -12.47 -27.70
C ALA A 62 -12.13 -11.87 -29.08
N PHE A 63 -12.69 -12.63 -30.02
CA PHE A 63 -13.07 -12.13 -31.34
C PHE A 63 -14.58 -12.12 -31.62
N SER A 64 -15.40 -12.70 -30.73
CA SER A 64 -16.85 -12.83 -30.93
C SER A 64 -17.65 -11.64 -30.37
N THR A 65 -17.05 -10.82 -29.51
CA THR A 65 -17.70 -9.66 -28.88
C THR A 65 -16.79 -8.42 -28.84
N SER A 66 -17.31 -7.27 -28.40
CA SER A 66 -16.51 -6.06 -28.23
C SER A 66 -15.45 -6.23 -27.14
N ALA A 67 -14.29 -5.58 -27.28
CA ALA A 67 -13.22 -5.66 -26.27
C ALA A 67 -13.71 -5.15 -24.92
N GLN A 68 -14.50 -4.07 -24.95
CA GLN A 68 -15.07 -3.40 -23.80
C GLN A 68 -16.03 -4.32 -23.05
N SER A 69 -16.95 -4.98 -23.77
CA SER A 69 -17.90 -5.92 -23.17
C SER A 69 -17.20 -7.12 -22.55
N LEU A 70 -16.21 -7.70 -23.25
CA LEU A 70 -15.45 -8.82 -22.69
C LEU A 70 -14.64 -8.39 -21.45
N ALA A 71 -13.96 -7.25 -21.50
CA ALA A 71 -13.19 -6.74 -20.37
C ALA A 71 -14.08 -6.46 -19.14
N ALA A 72 -15.27 -5.89 -19.34
CA ALA A 72 -16.24 -5.68 -18.27
C ALA A 72 -16.70 -7.00 -17.64
N ASN A 73 -16.98 -8.02 -18.45
CA ASN A 73 -17.37 -9.35 -17.98
C ASN A 73 -16.23 -10.04 -17.20
N VAL A 74 -15.00 -9.92 -17.69
CA VAL A 74 -13.80 -10.48 -17.03
C VAL A 74 -13.57 -9.79 -15.68
N ALA A 75 -13.64 -8.46 -15.63
CA ALA A 75 -13.53 -7.71 -14.38
C ALA A 75 -14.62 -8.10 -13.38
N ALA A 76 -15.87 -8.23 -13.83
CA ALA A 76 -16.98 -8.68 -12.98
C ALA A 76 -16.80 -10.11 -12.46
N SER A 77 -16.24 -11.01 -13.27
CA SER A 77 -15.97 -12.40 -12.88
C SER A 77 -14.88 -12.52 -11.81
N CYS A 78 -14.01 -11.51 -11.70
CA CYS A 78 -12.92 -11.45 -10.72
C CYS A 78 -13.18 -10.47 -9.57
N GLN A 79 -14.45 -10.09 -9.35
CA GLN A 79 -14.81 -9.11 -8.33
C GLN A 79 -14.38 -9.55 -6.92
N THR A 80 -14.44 -10.84 -6.60
CA THR A 80 -14.01 -11.36 -5.29
C THR A 80 -12.54 -11.06 -5.01
N GLN A 81 -11.65 -11.23 -6.00
CA GLN A 81 -10.22 -10.93 -5.85
C GLN A 81 -9.99 -9.41 -5.71
N THR A 82 -10.75 -8.61 -6.46
CA THR A 82 -10.73 -7.15 -6.34
C THR A 82 -11.20 -6.68 -4.95
N ASP A 83 -12.21 -7.34 -4.37
CA ASP A 83 -12.72 -7.03 -3.02
C ASP A 83 -11.69 -7.38 -1.94
N VAL A 84 -10.99 -8.51 -2.07
CA VAL A 84 -9.88 -8.89 -1.17
C VAL A 84 -8.75 -7.86 -1.25
N LEU A 85 -8.35 -7.48 -2.45
CA LEU A 85 -7.33 -6.45 -2.66
C LEU A 85 -7.75 -5.12 -2.03
N ASN A 86 -9.02 -4.72 -2.19
CA ASN A 86 -9.56 -3.52 -1.56
C ASN A 86 -9.54 -3.61 -0.05
N ALA A 87 -9.97 -4.72 0.55
CA ALA A 87 -9.98 -4.90 2.00
C ALA A 87 -8.57 -4.75 2.62
N LEU A 88 -7.55 -5.28 1.94
CA LEU A 88 -6.15 -5.18 2.39
C LEU A 88 -5.54 -3.79 2.18
N SER A 89 -5.86 -3.16 1.04
CA SER A 89 -5.27 -1.86 0.65
C SER A 89 -6.01 -0.67 1.26
N ASN A 90 -7.25 -0.86 1.71
CA ASN A 90 -8.14 0.19 2.17
C ASN A 90 -8.79 -0.15 3.53
N PRO A 91 -7.99 -0.37 4.60
CA PRO A 91 -8.50 -0.79 5.91
C PRO A 91 -9.43 0.25 6.56
N HIS A 92 -9.35 1.51 6.14
CA HIS A 92 -10.18 2.60 6.65
C HIS A 92 -11.38 2.95 5.75
N GLY A 93 -11.55 2.24 4.62
CA GLY A 93 -12.71 2.40 3.75
C GLY A 93 -12.80 3.74 3.01
N ASP A 94 -11.68 4.36 2.63
CA ASP A 94 -11.69 5.56 1.78
C ASP A 94 -12.29 5.21 0.41
N PRO A 95 -13.43 5.81 0.01
CA PRO A 95 -14.10 5.49 -1.25
C PRO A 95 -13.24 5.79 -2.49
N ARG A 96 -12.26 6.69 -2.39
CA ARG A 96 -11.34 7.01 -3.48
C ARG A 96 -10.38 5.86 -3.76
N ILE A 97 -9.92 5.16 -2.72
CA ILE A 97 -9.05 3.98 -2.86
C ILE A 97 -9.85 2.83 -3.48
N THR A 98 -11.06 2.58 -2.99
CA THR A 98 -11.98 1.59 -3.59
C THR A 98 -12.21 1.88 -5.07
N SER A 99 -12.51 3.14 -5.42
CA SER A 99 -12.70 3.53 -6.82
C SER A 99 -11.43 3.36 -7.67
N ALA A 100 -10.25 3.67 -7.12
CA ALA A 100 -8.98 3.48 -7.82
C ALA A 100 -8.71 1.99 -8.10
N ILE A 101 -8.93 1.11 -7.11
CA ILE A 101 -8.74 -0.34 -7.26
C ILE A 101 -9.72 -0.93 -8.28
N GLN A 102 -10.98 -0.48 -8.30
CA GLN A 102 -11.97 -0.90 -9.32
C GLN A 102 -11.58 -0.44 -10.73
N LYS A 103 -11.08 0.80 -10.87
CA LYS A 103 -10.59 1.34 -12.15
C LYS A 103 -9.35 0.60 -12.63
N ASP A 104 -8.38 0.32 -11.76
CA ASP A 104 -7.19 -0.47 -12.09
C ASP A 104 -7.60 -1.89 -12.53
N SER A 105 -8.52 -2.55 -11.81
CA SER A 105 -9.02 -3.88 -12.19
C SER A 105 -9.67 -3.88 -13.57
N SER A 106 -10.51 -2.89 -13.88
CA SER A 106 -11.13 -2.70 -15.20
C SER A 106 -10.07 -2.45 -16.30
N PHE A 107 -9.07 -1.62 -16.01
CA PHE A 107 -7.99 -1.31 -16.93
C PHE A 107 -7.14 -2.55 -17.24
N ARG A 108 -6.77 -3.33 -16.22
CA ARG A 108 -6.02 -4.57 -16.41
C ARG A 108 -6.82 -5.62 -17.17
N ALA A 109 -8.11 -5.76 -16.88
CA ALA A 109 -8.99 -6.65 -17.64
C ALA A 109 -8.96 -6.33 -19.14
N MET A 110 -9.05 -5.04 -19.50
CA MET A 110 -8.89 -4.59 -20.89
C MET A 110 -7.51 -4.97 -21.45
N GLY A 111 -6.43 -4.75 -20.70
CA GLY A 111 -5.08 -5.15 -21.10
C GLY A 111 -4.96 -6.63 -21.46
N TYR A 112 -5.53 -7.53 -20.64
CA TYR A 112 -5.54 -8.96 -20.93
C TYR A 112 -6.37 -9.31 -22.17
N VAL A 113 -7.51 -8.65 -22.38
CA VAL A 113 -8.33 -8.83 -23.59
C VAL A 113 -7.58 -8.39 -24.83
N LEU A 114 -6.94 -7.22 -24.81
CA LEU A 114 -6.16 -6.72 -25.95
C LEU A 114 -4.95 -7.63 -26.23
N LYS A 115 -4.26 -8.10 -25.19
CA LYS A 115 -3.17 -9.07 -25.32
C LYS A 115 -3.64 -10.37 -25.98
N ALA A 116 -4.79 -10.91 -25.57
CA ALA A 116 -5.37 -12.11 -26.19
C ALA A 116 -5.76 -11.90 -27.67
N ARG A 117 -6.05 -10.66 -28.07
CA ARG A 117 -6.30 -10.27 -29.46
C ARG A 117 -5.04 -9.97 -30.28
N GLY A 118 -3.85 -9.98 -29.67
CA GLY A 118 -2.61 -9.53 -30.30
C GLY A 118 -2.52 -8.01 -30.50
N GLN A 119 -3.21 -7.24 -29.66
CA GLN A 119 -3.34 -5.77 -29.74
C GLN A 119 -2.77 -5.04 -28.51
N GLY A 120 -2.09 -5.77 -27.62
CA GLY A 120 -1.58 -5.28 -26.34
C GLY A 120 -0.06 -5.31 -26.23
#